data_AF-A0A2S8S9P3-F1
#
_entry.id   AF-A0A2S8S9P3-F1
#
_cell.length_a   1.000
_cell.length_b   1.000
_cell.length_c   1.000
_cell.angle_alpha   90.00
_cell.angle_beta   90.00
_cell.angle_gamma   90.00
#
_symmetry.space_group_name_H-M   'P 1'
#
loop_
_entity.id
_entity.type
_entity.pdbx_description
1 polymer ?
#
loop_
_entity_poly.entity_id
_entity_poly.type
_entity_poly.pdbx_seq_one_letter_code
_entity_poly.pdbx_strand_id
1 'polypeptide(L)'
;MSEAPDQRLKRMGMRSWRRGTKEMDLILGPFSDARLGAFDAAALDLYDALLAENDQDLYPWITGAAPAPERFRALISDISAFARARLS
;
A
#
# COMPACT_ATOMS: atom_id res chain seq x y z
N MET A 1 11.54 -14.55 15.97
CA MET A 1 10.27 -14.56 16.73
C MET A 1 9.21 -14.04 15.79
N SER A 2 8.24 -14.88 15.40
CA SER A 2 7.20 -14.51 14.45
C SER A 2 6.26 -13.50 15.11
N GLU A 3 6.14 -12.31 14.50
CA GLU A 3 5.18 -11.27 14.90
C GLU A 3 3.77 -11.87 14.90
N ALA A 4 2.97 -11.63 15.94
CA ALA A 4 1.58 -12.09 15.94
C ALA A 4 0.84 -11.44 14.75
N PRO A 5 -0.06 -12.14 14.03
CA PRO A 5 -0.73 -11.60 12.84
C PRO A 5 -1.34 -10.21 13.07
N ASP A 6 -1.94 -9.98 14.24
CA ASP A 6 -2.54 -8.71 14.62
C ASP A 6 -1.53 -7.57 14.80
N GLN A 7 -0.31 -7.87 15.24
CA GLN A 7 0.77 -6.89 15.37
C GLN A 7 1.28 -6.46 13.99
N ARG A 8 1.41 -7.43 13.08
CA ARG A 8 1.83 -7.19 11.69
C ARG A 8 0.86 -6.27 10.97
N LEU A 9 -0.45 -6.54 11.04
CA LEU A 9 -1.48 -5.72 10.40
C LEU A 9 -1.51 -4.30 10.99
N LYS A 10 -1.41 -4.16 12.31
CA LYS A 10 -1.35 -2.84 12.98
C LYS A 10 -0.13 -2.04 12.54
N ARG A 11 1.04 -2.67 12.45
CA ARG A 11 2.28 -2.04 11.97
C ARG A 11 2.13 -1.57 10.52
N MET A 12 1.57 -2.40 9.65
CA MET A 12 1.34 -2.06 8.25
C MET A 12 0.34 -0.92 8.08
N GLY A 13 -0.79 -0.95 8.79
CA GLY A 13 -1.77 0.14 8.78
C GLY A 13 -1.15 1.45 9.25
N MET A 14 -0.38 1.42 10.34
CA MET A 14 0.34 2.60 10.82
C MET A 14 1.33 3.15 9.79
N ARG A 15 2.11 2.29 9.11
CA ARG A 15 3.04 2.71 8.06
C ARG A 15 2.34 3.26 6.82
N SER A 16 1.09 2.85 6.57
CA SER A 16 0.27 3.34 5.46
C SER A 16 -0.31 4.72 5.71
N TRP A 17 -0.51 5.08 6.99
CA TRP A 17 -1.00 6.39 7.46
C TRP A 17 0.10 7.36 7.91
N ARG A 18 1.37 6.94 7.88
CA ARG A 18 2.54 7.75 8.28
C ARG A 18 3.57 7.82 7.16
N ARG A 19 3.12 8.24 5.99
CA ARG A 19 3.94 8.52 4.81
C ARG A 19 4.54 9.92 4.93
N GLY A 20 5.50 10.22 4.06
CA GLY A 20 6.18 11.51 3.99
C GLY A 20 5.33 12.63 3.37
N THR A 21 4.24 12.29 2.67
CA THR A 21 3.30 13.26 2.11
C THR A 21 1.86 12.92 2.45
N LYS A 22 1.04 13.97 2.63
CA LYS A 22 -0.39 13.83 2.94
C LYS A 22 -1.15 13.16 1.80
N GLU A 23 -0.77 13.39 0.55
CA GLU A 23 -1.34 12.72 -0.61
C GLU A 23 -1.16 11.20 -0.49
N MET A 24 0.02 10.73 -0.10
CA MET A 24 0.30 9.31 0.04
C MET A 24 -0.47 8.69 1.20
N ASP A 25 -0.63 9.39 2.32
CA ASP A 25 -1.48 8.94 3.43
C ASP A 25 -2.94 8.76 2.99
N LEU A 26 -3.47 9.72 2.21
CA LEU A 26 -4.86 9.68 1.73
C LEU A 26 -5.11 8.59 0.67
N ILE A 27 -4.04 8.08 0.04
CA ILE A 27 -4.08 6.97 -0.91
C ILE A 27 -3.92 5.64 -0.17
N LEU A 28 -2.82 5.46 0.56
CA LEU A 28 -2.44 4.18 1.15
C LEU A 28 -3.19 3.87 2.44
N GLY A 29 -3.48 4.87 3.28
CA GLY A 29 -4.18 4.67 4.55
C GLY A 29 -5.55 4.02 4.36
N PRO A 30 -6.48 4.63 3.61
CA PRO A 30 -7.81 4.06 3.34
C PRO A 30 -7.77 2.73 2.59
N PHE A 31 -6.79 2.53 1.70
CA PHE A 31 -6.60 1.24 1.05
C PHE A 31 -6.21 0.16 2.07
N SER A 32 -5.28 0.49 2.97
CA SER A 32 -4.81 -0.43 4.01
C SER A 32 -5.96 -0.82 4.95
N ASP A 33 -6.79 0.14 5.38
CA ASP A 33 -7.94 -0.11 6.25
C ASP A 33 -8.97 -1.04 5.59
N ALA A 34 -9.16 -0.90 4.27
CA ALA A 34 -10.14 -1.68 3.52
C ALA A 34 -9.64 -3.07 3.10
N ARG A 35 -8.35 -3.25 2.83
CA ARG A 35 -7.81 -4.47 2.18
C ARG A 35 -6.93 -5.33 3.06
N LEU A 36 -6.20 -4.77 4.05
CA LEU A 36 -5.22 -5.53 4.83
C LEU A 36 -5.80 -6.76 5.54
N GLY A 37 -7.02 -6.66 6.06
CA GLY A 37 -7.69 -7.77 6.76
C GLY A 37 -8.06 -8.96 5.85
N ALA A 38 -8.04 -8.78 4.53
CA ALA A 38 -8.38 -9.81 3.55
C ALA A 38 -7.14 -10.38 2.81
N PHE A 39 -5.94 -9.86 3.09
CA PHE A 39 -4.72 -10.33 2.44
C PHE A 39 -4.27 -11.67 3.03
N ASP A 40 -3.82 -12.57 2.15
CA ASP A 40 -3.09 -13.76 2.55
C ASP A 40 -1.62 -13.43 2.91
N ALA A 41 -0.87 -14.42 3.37
CA ALA A 41 0.51 -14.22 3.78
C ALA A 41 1.40 -13.63 2.66
N ALA A 42 1.23 -14.08 1.41
CA ALA A 42 2.02 -13.62 0.29
C ALA A 42 1.68 -12.17 -0.10
N ALA A 43 0.41 -11.80 -0.08
CA ALA A 43 -0.05 -10.43 -0.31
C ALA A 43 0.42 -9.49 0.81
N LEU A 44 0.41 -9.94 2.07
CA LEU A 44 0.99 -9.19 3.18
C LEU A 44 2.50 -9.00 3.02
N ASP A 45 3.24 -10.01 2.56
CA ASP A 45 4.69 -9.89 2.33
C ASP A 45 4.98 -8.88 1.21
N LEU A 46 4.20 -8.95 0.13
CA LEU A 46 4.32 -8.02 -0.99
C LEU A 46 3.97 -6.59 -0.57
N TYR A 47 2.93 -6.41 0.23
CA TYR A 47 2.54 -5.10 0.74
C TYR A 47 3.57 -4.52 1.73
N ASP A 48 4.17 -5.33 2.61
CA ASP A 48 5.25 -4.85 3.49
C ASP A 48 6.46 -4.36 2.69
N ALA A 49 6.80 -5.09 1.62
CA ALA A 49 7.87 -4.72 0.70
C ALA A 49 7.54 -3.41 -0.02
N LEU A 50 6.29 -3.23 -0.47
CA LEU A 50 5.82 -1.97 -1.06
C LEU A 50 5.95 -0.81 -0.07
N LEU A 51 5.56 -0.99 1.20
CA LEU A 51 5.66 0.04 2.24
C LEU A 51 7.11 0.43 2.58
N ALA A 52 8.09 -0.40 2.22
CA ALA A 52 9.51 -0.08 2.34
C ALA A 52 10.05 0.83 1.23
N GLU A 53 9.32 1.00 0.12
CA GLU A 53 9.65 1.93 -0.95
C GLU A 53 9.34 3.37 -0.54
N ASN A 54 10.03 4.34 -1.13
CA ASN A 54 9.84 5.76 -0.84
C ASN A 54 8.63 6.34 -1.59
N ASP A 55 8.03 7.39 -1.02
CA ASP A 55 6.86 8.04 -1.63
C ASP A 55 7.14 8.64 -3.02
N GLN A 56 8.37 9.10 -3.24
CA GLN A 56 8.80 9.65 -4.54
C GLN A 56 8.77 8.60 -5.66
N ASP A 57 8.95 7.32 -5.31
CA ASP A 57 8.88 6.20 -6.25
C ASP A 57 7.44 5.67 -6.37
N LEU A 58 6.76 5.52 -5.23
CA LEU A 58 5.39 5.02 -5.18
C LEU A 58 4.39 5.93 -5.90
N TYR A 59 4.52 7.24 -5.75
CA TYR A 59 3.54 8.18 -6.28
C TYR A 59 3.45 8.15 -7.83
N PRO A 60 4.56 8.18 -8.59
CA PRO A 60 4.54 7.95 -10.04
C PRO A 60 3.95 6.60 -10.45
N TRP A 61 4.18 5.53 -9.68
CA TRP A 61 3.59 4.22 -9.98
C TRP A 61 2.07 4.22 -9.83
N ILE A 62 1.56 4.80 -8.74
CA ILE A 62 0.12 4.84 -8.45
C ILE A 62 -0.62 5.77 -9.43
N THR A 63 -0.01 6.91 -9.75
CA THR A 63 -0.59 7.87 -10.71
C THR A 63 -0.49 7.40 -12.15
N GLY A 64 0.40 6.44 -12.44
CA GLY A 64 0.67 5.94 -13.79
C GLY A 64 1.67 6.81 -14.57
N ALA A 65 2.37 7.73 -13.91
CA ALA A 65 3.42 8.54 -14.50
C ALA A 65 4.73 7.74 -14.74
N ALA A 66 4.92 6.63 -14.04
CA ALA A 66 6.03 5.70 -14.26
C ALA A 66 5.56 4.23 -14.10
N PRO A 67 6.19 3.27 -14.79
CA PRO A 67 5.84 1.87 -14.63
C PRO A 67 6.30 1.35 -13.26
N ALA A 68 5.41 0.63 -12.58
CA ALA A 68 5.77 -0.11 -11.37
C ALA A 68 6.65 -1.34 -11.71
N PRO A 69 7.58 -1.74 -10.82
CA PRO A 69 8.26 -3.03 -10.92
C PRO A 69 7.28 -4.18 -11.07
N GLU A 70 7.64 -5.21 -11.85
CA GLU A 70 6.73 -6.32 -12.19
C GLU A 70 6.07 -6.94 -10.95
N ARG A 71 6.85 -7.16 -9.89
CA ARG A 71 6.36 -7.72 -8.62
C ARG A 71 5.21 -6.92 -7.99
N PHE A 72 5.19 -5.59 -8.18
CA PHE A 72 4.19 -4.70 -7.57
C PHE A 72 3.06 -4.31 -8.52
N ARG A 73 3.14 -4.68 -9.80
CA ARG A 73 2.22 -4.16 -10.83
C ARG A 73 0.75 -4.41 -10.51
N ALA A 74 0.40 -5.64 -10.11
CA ALA A 74 -0.97 -5.99 -9.77
C ALA A 74 -1.46 -5.22 -8.53
N LEU A 75 -0.62 -5.10 -7.51
CA LEU A 75 -0.94 -4.40 -6.26
C LEU A 75 -1.10 -2.89 -6.48
N ILE A 76 -0.19 -2.27 -7.26
CA ILE A 76 -0.31 -0.86 -7.65
C ILE A 76 -1.59 -0.63 -8.44
N SER A 77 -1.92 -1.51 -9.38
CA SER A 77 -3.17 -1.39 -10.15
C SER A 77 -4.41 -1.38 -9.25
N ASP A 78 -4.44 -2.24 -8.22
CA ASP A 78 -5.55 -2.29 -7.26
C ASP A 78 -5.60 -1.02 -6.39
N ILE A 79 -4.45 -0.55 -5.89
CA ILE A 79 -4.35 0.70 -5.13
C ILE A 79 -4.84 1.88 -5.97
N SER A 80 -4.37 2.00 -7.22
CA SER A 80 -4.78 3.07 -8.14
C SER A 80 -6.27 3.03 -8.44
N ALA A 81 -6.83 1.85 -8.68
CA ALA A 81 -8.27 1.69 -8.91
C ALA A 81 -9.09 2.09 -7.69
N PHE A 82 -8.70 1.62 -6.49
CA PHE A 82 -9.35 1.98 -5.23
C PHE A 82 -9.30 3.49 -4.96
N ALA A 83 -8.13 4.11 -5.13
CA ALA A 83 -7.97 5.55 -4.91
C ALA A 83 -8.83 6.37 -5.88
N ARG A 84 -8.86 6.00 -7.16
CA ARG A 84 -9.70 6.67 -8.18
C ARG A 84 -11.19 6.57 -7.84
N ALA A 85 -11.67 5.39 -7.46
CA ALA A 85 -13.08 5.17 -7.11
C ALA A 85 -13.52 5.95 -5.86
N ARG A 86 -12.60 6.33 -4.98
CA ARG A 86 -12.89 7.11 -3.77
C ARG A 86 -12.84 8.62 -4.00
N LEU A 87 -12.13 9.06 -5.04
CA LEU A 87 -11.89 10.48 -5.34
C LEU A 87 -12.74 11.00 -6.51
N SER A 88 -13.51 10.14 -7.16
CA SER A 88 -14.56 10.49 -8.14
C SER A 88 -15.85 10.89 -7.47
#